data_AF-A0A7C3DUN4-F1
#
_entry.id   AF-A0A7C3DUN4-F1
#
_cell.length_a   1.000
_cell.length_b   1.000
_cell.length_c   1.000
_cell.angle_alpha   90.00
_cell.angle_beta   90.00
_cell.angle_gamma   90.00
#
_symmetry.space_group_name_H-M   'P 1'
#
loop_
_entity.id
_entity.type
_entity.pdbx_description
1 polymer ?
#
loop_
_entity_poly.entity_id
_entity_poly.type
_entity_poly.pdbx_seq_one_letter_code
_entity_poly.pdbx_strand_id
1 'polypeptide(L)'
;MKRRTITISEVEKIAQYLNADQAADYLRKIASDTGAEEFAVIRNLEYIYSPNEIYPLAPKASAPLPHIAAFAVDMDGTSTTTEPLALHALEYMVRRFTNRLTKDEWQGLDEEKDLPFVIGNSNFRHTEFLVKRYSDEIKPDALRDSFIEAVIWTLANMDDPQRIRDVRLNAANTGLSEMLEDPRVTSIGRMTDEEAAEFSKDLAKDYGHLFKCETQSEVVSAALDIYYKRYHSILKRVEQGEGGALSKQLIGESGRRLIEPMPGYAIFISLIKGWLEEDAAELYQLLIKDAQSTKAEGLPDEPEGRRRLASIATRFRNHPAKIALVTASIAYETHAVVKEVFNVMREQVRDWPISKDRRNEIISRMENYLQVYDGFVNATDSSEARLKPHRDLYSIALYQMSIPKHEYSMCVGVEDTEPGIISLRAAGIGFAVALPNHDTRRQNYYAASHIIKGGLPEMILKHNLFLADI
;
A
#
# COMPACT_ATOMS: atom_id res chain seq x y z
N MET A 1 -10.74 28.28 -44.46
CA MET A 1 -10.04 27.98 -43.19
C MET A 1 -8.55 28.23 -43.38
N LYS A 2 -8.00 29.23 -42.68
CA LYS A 2 -6.56 29.55 -42.72
C LYS A 2 -5.78 28.43 -42.02
N ARG A 3 -4.84 27.78 -42.73
CA ARG A 3 -3.85 26.88 -42.12
C ARG A 3 -3.00 27.72 -41.16
N ARG A 4 -3.08 27.43 -39.85
CA ARG A 4 -2.13 27.93 -38.87
C ARG A 4 -0.79 27.25 -39.15
N THR A 5 0.17 28.01 -39.65
CA THR A 5 1.58 27.63 -39.66
C THR A 5 2.01 27.52 -38.20
N ILE A 6 2.20 26.30 -37.71
CA ILE A 6 2.83 26.07 -36.41
C ILE A 6 4.32 26.33 -36.64
N THR A 7 4.80 27.50 -36.22
CA THR A 7 6.23 27.77 -36.13
C THR A 7 6.84 26.84 -35.08
N ILE A 8 7.82 26.04 -35.50
CA ILE A 8 8.63 25.14 -34.66
C ILE A 8 9.59 26.00 -33.82
N SER A 9 9.07 26.89 -32.98
CA SER A 9 9.88 27.81 -32.15
C SER A 9 9.45 27.90 -30.69
N GLU A 10 8.50 27.07 -30.25
CA GLU A 10 8.18 26.90 -28.82
C GLU A 10 8.36 25.43 -28.46
N VAL A 11 9.59 24.92 -28.62
CA VAL A 11 9.98 23.79 -27.78
C VAL A 11 10.08 24.38 -26.38
N GLU A 12 9.08 24.14 -25.54
CA GLU A 12 9.16 24.47 -24.12
C GLU A 12 10.51 23.96 -23.62
N LYS A 13 11.32 24.86 -23.06
CA LYS A 13 12.61 24.47 -22.50
C LYS A 13 12.34 23.42 -21.43
N ILE A 14 13.03 22.28 -21.52
CA ILE A 14 12.87 21.16 -20.58
C ILE A 14 13.18 21.60 -19.14
N ALA A 15 14.05 22.59 -18.95
CA ALA A 15 14.40 23.13 -17.63
C ALA A 15 14.67 24.64 -17.65
N GLN A 16 14.41 25.27 -16.51
CA GLN A 16 14.82 26.64 -16.18
C GLN A 16 15.76 26.58 -14.96
N TYR A 17 16.88 27.31 -15.01
CA TYR A 17 17.85 27.38 -13.91
C TYR A 17 17.64 28.67 -13.12
N LEU A 18 17.39 28.53 -11.83
CA LEU A 18 17.05 29.62 -10.92
C LEU A 18 18.06 29.67 -9.77
N ASN A 19 18.43 30.87 -9.32
CA ASN A 19 19.05 31.04 -8.00
C ASN A 19 18.01 30.96 -6.87
N ALA A 20 18.43 31.07 -5.62
CA ALA A 20 17.54 30.93 -4.46
C ALA A 20 16.38 31.94 -4.44
N ASP A 21 16.66 33.23 -4.72
CA ASP A 21 15.64 34.29 -4.72
C ASP A 21 14.62 34.05 -5.84
N GLN A 22 15.11 33.72 -7.03
CA GLN A 22 14.27 33.41 -8.18
C GLN A 22 13.41 32.15 -7.95
N ALA A 23 13.94 31.15 -7.24
CA ALA A 23 13.19 29.96 -6.88
C ALA A 23 12.05 30.27 -5.90
N ALA A 24 12.27 31.16 -4.94
CA ALA A 24 11.22 31.61 -4.01
C ALA A 24 10.07 32.32 -4.74
N ASP A 25 10.39 33.22 -5.68
CA ASP A 25 9.37 33.88 -6.51
C ASP A 25 8.64 32.89 -7.41
N TYR A 26 9.36 31.91 -7.96
CA TYR A 26 8.77 30.86 -8.79
C TYR A 26 7.81 29.97 -8.00
N LEU A 27 8.10 29.65 -6.74
CA LEU A 27 7.18 28.92 -5.87
C LEU A 27 5.88 29.70 -5.62
N ARG A 28 5.94 31.03 -5.47
CA ARG A 28 4.72 31.87 -5.37
C ARG A 28 3.91 31.82 -6.66
N LYS A 29 4.58 31.79 -7.82
CA LYS A 29 3.91 31.63 -9.11
C LYS A 29 3.21 30.27 -9.19
N ILE A 30 3.89 29.17 -8.82
CA ILE A 30 3.28 27.84 -8.75
C ILE A 30 2.05 27.84 -7.84
N ALA A 31 2.13 28.47 -6.67
CA ALA A 31 0.99 28.61 -5.76
C ALA A 31 -0.20 29.29 -6.46
N SER A 32 0.05 30.41 -7.15
CA SER A 32 -0.98 31.14 -7.90
C SER A 32 -1.55 30.31 -9.06
N ASP A 33 -0.72 29.61 -9.82
CA ASP A 33 -1.13 28.85 -11.00
C ASP A 33 -1.94 27.59 -10.64
N THR A 34 -1.66 27.00 -9.47
CA THR A 34 -2.31 25.77 -8.99
C THR A 34 -3.43 26.04 -7.97
N GLY A 35 -3.51 27.26 -7.43
CA GLY A 35 -4.36 27.61 -6.30
C GLY A 35 -3.86 27.05 -4.96
N ALA A 36 -2.66 26.47 -4.89
CA ALA A 36 -2.15 25.85 -3.68
C ALA A 36 -1.87 26.89 -2.58
N GLU A 37 -2.49 26.69 -1.41
CA GLU A 37 -2.23 27.49 -0.20
C GLU A 37 -1.21 26.81 0.74
N GLU A 38 -0.96 25.52 0.52
CA GLU A 38 -0.13 24.67 1.37
C GLU A 38 0.95 23.98 0.53
N PHE A 39 2.13 23.82 1.14
CA PHE A 39 3.24 23.09 0.54
C PHE A 39 3.71 22.01 1.52
N ALA A 40 3.94 20.80 1.00
CA ALA A 40 4.61 19.75 1.74
C ALA A 40 6.12 19.83 1.55
N VAL A 41 6.88 19.71 2.64
CA VAL A 41 8.33 19.51 2.61
C VAL A 41 8.59 18.05 2.93
N ILE A 42 9.06 17.31 1.94
CA ILE A 42 9.27 15.86 2.02
C ILE A 42 10.76 15.58 2.18
N ARG A 43 11.12 14.84 3.23
CA ARG A 43 12.50 14.37 3.43
C ARG A 43 12.80 13.19 2.51
N ASN A 44 13.86 13.32 1.73
CA ASN A 44 14.36 12.25 0.88
C ASN A 44 15.16 11.20 1.65
N LEU A 45 15.36 10.05 1.00
CA LEU A 45 16.28 9.00 1.43
C LEU A 45 17.73 9.50 1.40
N GLU A 46 18.59 8.92 2.22
CA GLU A 46 19.95 9.43 2.45
C GLU A 46 20.84 9.42 1.19
N TYR A 47 20.57 8.53 0.22
CA TYR A 47 21.32 8.46 -1.03
C TYR A 47 20.91 9.51 -2.08
N ILE A 48 19.88 10.31 -1.82
CA ILE A 48 19.44 11.39 -2.72
C ILE A 48 20.16 12.69 -2.37
N TYR A 49 20.75 13.34 -3.39
CA TYR A 49 21.53 14.57 -3.21
C TYR A 49 20.76 15.71 -2.52
N SER A 50 19.49 15.93 -2.89
CA SER A 50 18.66 16.92 -2.22
C SER A 50 18.06 16.34 -0.94
N PRO A 51 18.28 16.93 0.24
CA PRO A 51 17.74 16.40 1.49
C PRO A 51 16.21 16.48 1.57
N ASN A 52 15.61 17.45 0.87
CA ASN A 52 14.15 17.62 0.83
C ASN A 52 13.65 17.96 -0.57
N GLU A 53 12.38 17.70 -0.80
CA GLU A 53 11.60 18.20 -1.94
C GLU A 53 10.38 18.98 -1.46
N ILE A 54 9.97 20.00 -2.24
CA ILE A 54 8.85 20.87 -1.90
C ILE A 54 7.76 20.68 -2.95
N TYR A 55 6.56 20.36 -2.48
CA TYR A 55 5.40 20.07 -3.34
C TYR A 55 4.25 21.03 -3.03
N PRO A 56 3.67 21.71 -4.04
CA PRO A 56 2.36 22.34 -3.85
C PRO A 56 1.32 21.25 -3.61
N LEU A 57 0.46 21.44 -2.60
CA LEU A 57 -0.65 20.54 -2.34
C LEU A 57 -1.91 21.08 -3.02
N ALA A 58 -2.63 20.20 -3.72
CA ALA A 58 -3.92 20.54 -4.30
C ALA A 58 -4.85 21.14 -3.22
N PRO A 59 -5.61 22.21 -3.51
CA PRO A 59 -6.55 22.78 -2.55
C PRO A 59 -7.50 21.72 -2.00
N LYS A 60 -7.83 21.81 -0.71
CA LYS A 60 -8.79 20.88 -0.11
C LYS A 60 -10.16 21.12 -0.74
N ALA A 61 -10.66 20.12 -1.45
CA ALA A 61 -11.99 20.16 -2.02
C ALA A 61 -13.05 19.95 -0.92
N SER A 62 -14.16 20.68 -1.02
CA SER A 62 -15.27 20.61 -0.06
C SER A 62 -16.39 19.72 -0.58
N ALA A 63 -17.01 18.95 0.31
CA ALA A 63 -18.27 18.26 0.03
C ALA A 63 -19.47 19.23 -0.04
N PRO A 64 -20.56 18.90 -0.76
CA PRO A 64 -20.69 17.73 -1.63
C PRO A 64 -19.99 17.91 -2.98
N LEU A 65 -19.47 16.83 -3.53
CA LEU A 65 -18.94 16.79 -4.89
C LEU A 65 -20.10 16.74 -5.91
N PRO A 66 -20.02 17.50 -7.02
CA PRO A 66 -21.04 17.49 -8.06
C PRO A 66 -21.09 16.16 -8.80
N HIS A 67 -19.97 15.44 -8.91
CA HIS A 67 -19.83 14.04 -9.32
C HIS A 67 -18.45 13.52 -8.88
N ILE A 68 -18.24 12.21 -9.00
CA ILE A 68 -16.95 11.56 -8.74
C ILE A 68 -16.46 10.97 -10.05
N ALA A 69 -15.30 11.44 -10.52
CA ALA A 69 -14.68 10.92 -11.74
C ALA A 69 -13.96 9.59 -11.48
N ALA A 70 -13.28 9.49 -10.33
CA ALA A 70 -12.56 8.29 -9.94
C ALA A 70 -12.31 8.22 -8.43
N PHE A 71 -12.02 7.01 -7.96
CA PHE A 71 -11.42 6.75 -6.67
C PHE A 71 -9.96 6.31 -6.84
N ALA A 72 -9.05 6.83 -6.02
CA ALA A 72 -7.69 6.32 -5.88
C ALA A 72 -7.51 5.84 -4.44
N VAL A 73 -7.41 4.53 -4.25
CA VAL A 73 -7.53 3.87 -2.95
C VAL A 73 -6.22 3.18 -2.60
N ASP A 74 -5.75 3.36 -1.36
CA ASP A 74 -4.60 2.60 -0.87
C ASP A 74 -4.91 1.09 -0.81
N MET A 75 -3.89 0.25 -0.80
CA MET A 75 -4.09 -1.15 -0.49
C MET A 75 -4.33 -1.34 1.01
N ASP A 76 -3.31 -1.11 1.83
CA ASP A 76 -3.34 -1.34 3.27
C ASP A 76 -4.22 -0.29 3.98
N GLY A 77 -4.83 -0.68 5.10
CA GLY A 77 -5.75 0.12 5.90
C GLY A 77 -7.03 0.64 5.22
N THR A 78 -7.19 0.53 3.89
CA THR A 78 -8.40 0.99 3.18
C THR A 78 -9.08 -0.07 2.32
N SER A 79 -8.33 -0.85 1.53
CA SER A 79 -8.89 -1.98 0.75
C SER A 79 -8.81 -3.30 1.49
N THR A 80 -7.69 -3.51 2.20
CA THR A 80 -7.35 -4.70 2.98
C THR A 80 -6.53 -4.29 4.19
N THR A 81 -6.31 -5.21 5.12
CA THR A 81 -5.25 -5.11 6.11
C THR A 81 -4.18 -6.16 5.82
N THR A 82 -2.91 -5.76 5.88
CA THR A 82 -1.75 -6.67 5.90
C THR A 82 -0.82 -6.40 7.09
N GLU A 83 -1.17 -5.42 7.93
CA GLU A 83 -0.40 -5.01 9.10
C GLU A 83 -0.04 -6.18 10.03
N PRO A 84 -0.92 -7.14 10.34
CA PRO A 84 -0.53 -8.29 11.16
C PRO A 84 0.61 -9.10 10.55
N LEU A 85 0.61 -9.25 9.22
CA LEU A 85 1.65 -9.97 8.50
C LEU A 85 2.96 -9.18 8.44
N ALA A 86 2.87 -7.88 8.16
CA ALA A 86 4.02 -6.98 8.09
C ALA A 86 4.72 -6.88 9.45
N LEU A 87 3.98 -6.63 10.52
CA LEU A 87 4.52 -6.54 11.89
C LEU A 87 5.18 -7.85 12.33
N HIS A 88 4.58 -9.00 11.99
CA HIS A 88 5.18 -10.31 12.27
C HIS A 88 6.51 -10.51 11.52
N ALA A 89 6.58 -10.12 10.24
CA ALA A 89 7.81 -10.23 9.45
C ALA A 89 8.89 -9.24 9.93
N LEU A 90 8.51 -8.03 10.35
CA LEU A 90 9.44 -7.05 10.94
C LEU A 90 9.97 -7.52 12.30
N GLU A 91 9.12 -8.06 13.17
CA GLU A 91 9.56 -8.68 14.42
C GLU A 91 10.52 -9.83 14.14
N TYR A 92 10.16 -10.73 13.21
CA TYR A 92 11.02 -11.84 12.79
C TYR A 92 12.40 -11.33 12.35
N MET A 93 12.44 -10.32 11.48
CA MET A 93 13.69 -9.69 11.04
C MET A 93 14.55 -9.23 12.23
N VAL A 94 13.98 -8.48 13.18
CA VAL A 94 14.69 -8.02 14.39
C VAL A 94 15.21 -9.19 15.23
N ARG A 95 14.39 -10.23 15.43
CA ARG A 95 14.83 -11.45 16.14
C ARG A 95 16.03 -12.09 15.47
N ARG A 96 16.01 -12.20 14.14
CA ARG A 96 17.04 -12.86 13.34
C ARG A 96 18.38 -12.12 13.40
N PHE A 97 18.42 -10.80 13.20
CA PHE A 97 19.69 -10.07 13.21
C PHE A 97 20.22 -9.75 14.62
N THR A 98 19.38 -9.81 15.67
CA THR A 98 19.81 -9.67 17.08
C THR A 98 20.02 -11.00 17.79
N ASN A 99 19.63 -12.12 17.16
CA ASN A 99 19.58 -13.47 17.73
C ASN A 99 18.86 -13.50 19.09
N ARG A 100 17.67 -12.90 19.16
CA ARG A 100 16.75 -12.92 20.32
C ARG A 100 15.47 -13.62 19.89
N LEU A 101 15.55 -14.94 19.79
CA LEU A 101 14.59 -15.76 19.07
C LEU A 101 13.32 -16.05 19.88
N THR A 102 13.39 -15.90 21.20
CA THR A 102 12.28 -16.21 22.11
C THR A 102 11.68 -14.96 22.75
N LYS A 103 10.45 -15.08 23.26
CA LYS A 103 9.80 -13.99 24.01
C LYS A 103 10.54 -13.63 25.30
N ASP A 104 11.17 -14.61 25.93
CA ASP A 104 11.96 -14.40 27.15
C ASP A 104 13.20 -13.54 26.89
N GLU A 105 13.81 -13.65 25.71
CA GLU A 105 14.95 -12.83 25.29
C GLU A 105 14.52 -11.44 24.81
N TRP A 106 13.37 -11.34 24.15
CA TRP A 106 12.79 -10.08 23.67
C TRP A 106 11.29 -10.20 23.46
N GLN A 107 10.53 -9.31 24.10
CA GLN A 107 9.06 -9.35 24.10
C GLN A 107 8.43 -9.08 22.72
N GLY A 108 9.17 -8.44 21.80
CA GLY A 108 8.70 -8.02 20.48
C GLY A 108 8.76 -6.51 20.30
N LEU A 109 8.20 -6.02 19.21
CA LEU A 109 8.14 -4.58 18.89
C LEU A 109 7.33 -3.84 19.95
N ASP A 110 7.82 -2.68 20.37
CA ASP A 110 7.20 -1.81 21.37
C ASP A 110 6.06 -0.99 20.74
N GLU A 111 4.87 -1.06 21.35
CA GLU A 111 3.65 -0.40 20.85
C GLU A 111 3.76 1.14 20.80
N GLU A 112 4.57 1.74 21.68
CA GLU A 112 4.71 3.20 21.75
C GLU A 112 5.93 3.70 20.99
N LYS A 113 7.01 2.92 20.99
CA LYS A 113 8.32 3.35 20.46
C LYS A 113 8.60 2.86 19.06
N ASP A 114 8.06 1.71 18.66
CA ASP A 114 8.38 1.11 17.37
C ASP A 114 7.20 1.21 16.40
N LEU A 115 6.00 0.79 16.82
CA LEU A 115 4.81 0.73 15.95
C LEU A 115 4.50 2.04 15.20
N PRO A 116 4.57 3.24 15.81
CA PRO A 116 4.31 4.49 15.09
C PRO A 116 5.24 4.77 13.91
N PHE A 117 6.42 4.12 13.86
CA PHE A 117 7.43 4.32 12.82
C PHE A 117 7.51 3.15 11.83
N VAL A 118 6.81 2.05 12.10
CA VAL A 118 6.79 0.85 11.24
C VAL A 118 5.42 0.54 10.64
N ILE A 119 4.54 1.54 10.61
CA ILE A 119 3.20 1.49 10.02
C ILE A 119 3.04 2.67 9.06
N GLY A 120 2.46 2.41 7.89
CA GLY A 120 2.07 3.44 6.91
C GLY A 120 3.21 4.14 6.15
N ASN A 121 4.38 3.50 6.07
CA ASN A 121 5.50 3.91 5.23
C ASN A 121 5.95 2.69 4.39
N SER A 122 6.97 2.85 3.53
CA SER A 122 7.54 1.70 2.81
C SER A 122 8.27 0.74 3.74
N ASN A 123 8.30 -0.55 3.36
CA ASN A 123 9.06 -1.59 4.08
C ASN A 123 10.53 -1.19 4.26
N PHE A 124 11.12 -0.50 3.29
CA PHE A 124 12.49 0.03 3.42
C PHE A 124 12.61 1.03 4.58
N ARG A 125 11.69 1.99 4.71
CA ARG A 125 11.72 2.98 5.81
C ARG A 125 11.47 2.32 7.17
N HIS A 126 10.61 1.30 7.22
CA HIS A 126 10.41 0.50 8.45
C HIS A 126 11.70 -0.21 8.86
N THR A 127 12.35 -0.87 7.90
CA THR A 127 13.64 -1.55 8.13
C THR A 127 14.73 -0.56 8.54
N GLU A 128 14.84 0.59 7.85
CA GLU A 128 15.80 1.65 8.19
C GLU A 128 15.63 2.11 9.64
N PHE A 129 14.38 2.37 10.06
CA PHE A 129 14.08 2.73 11.43
C PHE A 129 14.50 1.65 12.42
N LEU A 130 14.11 0.39 12.20
CA LEU A 130 14.40 -0.71 13.14
C LEU A 130 15.89 -1.04 13.21
N VAL A 131 16.60 -1.05 12.08
CA VAL A 131 18.07 -1.22 12.04
C VAL A 131 18.76 -0.14 12.85
N LYS A 132 18.33 1.12 12.71
CA LYS A 132 18.87 2.23 13.51
C LYS A 132 18.54 2.06 14.99
N ARG A 133 17.29 1.73 15.31
CA ARG A 133 16.74 1.62 16.67
C ARG A 133 17.41 0.52 17.49
N TYR A 134 17.79 -0.59 16.84
CA TYR A 134 18.43 -1.76 17.44
C TYR A 134 19.90 -1.92 17.04
N SER A 135 20.54 -0.85 16.55
CA SER A 135 21.91 -0.89 16.00
C SER A 135 22.94 -1.47 16.97
N ASP A 136 22.90 -1.07 18.24
CA ASP A 136 23.81 -1.58 19.30
C ASP A 136 23.58 -3.07 19.64
N GLU A 137 22.48 -3.65 19.18
CA GLU A 137 22.06 -5.02 19.48
C GLU A 137 22.22 -5.97 18.28
N ILE A 138 22.64 -5.44 17.12
CA ILE A 138 22.90 -6.24 15.92
C ILE A 138 24.09 -7.17 16.19
N LYS A 139 23.90 -8.47 15.94
CA LYS A 139 24.98 -9.46 15.99
C LYS A 139 25.47 -9.72 14.56
N PRO A 140 26.72 -9.38 14.19
CA PRO A 140 27.19 -9.50 12.81
C PRO A 140 27.04 -10.91 12.22
N ASP A 141 27.37 -11.95 12.99
CA ASP A 141 27.20 -13.34 12.55
C ASP A 141 25.72 -13.70 12.33
N ALA A 142 24.82 -13.21 13.20
CA ALA A 142 23.40 -13.51 13.08
C ALA A 142 22.75 -12.79 11.88
N LEU A 143 23.15 -11.54 11.62
CA LEU A 143 22.77 -10.80 10.41
C LEU A 143 23.25 -11.54 9.16
N ARG A 144 24.54 -11.92 9.12
CA ARG A 144 25.14 -12.67 8.02
C ARG A 144 24.38 -13.96 7.73
N ASP A 145 24.24 -14.83 8.73
CA ASP A 145 23.66 -16.16 8.55
C ASP A 145 22.20 -16.06 8.11
N SER A 146 21.45 -15.13 8.70
CA SER A 146 20.06 -14.89 8.33
C SER A 146 19.90 -14.28 6.93
N PHE A 147 20.83 -13.41 6.52
CA PHE A 147 20.84 -12.84 5.19
C PHE A 147 21.20 -13.89 4.13
N ILE A 148 22.19 -14.75 4.36
CA ILE A 148 22.52 -15.86 3.46
C ILE A 148 21.31 -16.79 3.31
N GLU A 149 20.63 -17.15 4.40
CA GLU A 149 19.37 -17.91 4.34
C GLU A 149 18.32 -17.20 3.48
N ALA A 150 18.16 -15.88 3.64
CA ALA A 150 17.22 -15.09 2.85
C ALA A 150 17.55 -15.10 1.35
N VAL A 151 18.83 -14.97 0.99
CA VAL A 151 19.32 -15.04 -0.39
C VAL A 151 18.97 -16.39 -1.00
N ILE A 152 19.33 -17.48 -0.33
CA ILE A 152 19.11 -18.84 -0.80
C ILE A 152 17.62 -19.14 -0.95
N TRP A 153 16.83 -18.84 0.07
CA TRP A 153 15.40 -19.07 0.01
C TRP A 153 14.77 -18.30 -1.15
N THR A 154 15.15 -17.04 -1.34
CA THR A 154 14.62 -16.20 -2.42
C THR A 154 14.97 -16.78 -3.80
N LEU A 155 16.24 -17.17 -4.02
CA LEU A 155 16.67 -17.75 -5.28
C LEU A 155 16.00 -19.09 -5.60
N ALA A 156 15.73 -19.91 -4.57
CA ALA A 156 15.02 -21.18 -4.72
C ALA A 156 13.52 -20.98 -4.99
N ASN A 157 12.88 -20.05 -4.28
CA ASN A 157 11.42 -20.04 -4.14
C ASN A 157 10.69 -18.90 -4.83
N MET A 158 11.36 -17.83 -5.23
CA MET A 158 10.72 -16.72 -5.93
C MET A 158 10.79 -16.90 -7.43
N ASP A 159 9.71 -16.54 -8.12
CA ASP A 159 9.65 -16.44 -9.58
C ASP A 159 9.71 -14.98 -10.06
N ASP A 160 9.58 -14.02 -9.14
CA ASP A 160 9.59 -12.60 -9.44
C ASP A 160 11.01 -12.16 -9.89
N PRO A 161 11.19 -11.74 -11.16
CA PRO A 161 12.52 -11.42 -11.67
C PRO A 161 13.15 -10.19 -11.01
N GLN A 162 12.34 -9.25 -10.52
CA GLN A 162 12.85 -8.05 -9.84
C GLN A 162 13.41 -8.43 -8.47
N ARG A 163 12.67 -9.20 -7.67
CA ARG A 163 13.09 -9.72 -6.37
C ARG A 163 14.36 -10.57 -6.47
N ILE A 164 14.48 -11.40 -7.51
CA ILE A 164 15.71 -12.16 -7.80
C ILE A 164 16.88 -11.21 -8.12
N ARG A 165 16.66 -10.16 -8.92
CA ARG A 165 17.71 -9.16 -9.21
C ARG A 165 18.14 -8.42 -7.95
N ASP A 166 17.19 -7.96 -7.16
CA ASP A 166 17.44 -7.17 -5.95
C ASP A 166 18.25 -7.98 -4.92
N VAL A 167 17.87 -9.23 -4.66
CA VAL A 167 18.58 -10.08 -3.69
C VAL A 167 20.00 -10.40 -4.14
N ARG A 168 20.21 -10.58 -5.46
CA ARG A 168 21.55 -10.79 -6.04
C ARG A 168 22.40 -9.53 -5.94
N LEU A 169 21.83 -8.36 -6.21
CA LEU A 169 22.52 -7.08 -6.06
C LEU A 169 22.93 -6.84 -4.59
N ASN A 170 22.02 -7.07 -3.65
CA ASN A 170 22.30 -6.94 -2.22
C ASN A 170 23.37 -7.94 -1.75
N ALA A 171 23.32 -9.19 -2.23
CA ALA A 171 24.36 -10.18 -1.95
C ALA A 171 25.72 -9.78 -2.53
N ALA A 172 25.77 -9.25 -3.76
CA ALA A 172 27.00 -8.76 -4.36
C ALA A 172 27.58 -7.56 -3.61
N ASN A 173 26.74 -6.58 -3.25
CA ASN A 173 27.15 -5.38 -2.51
C ASN A 173 27.70 -5.72 -1.11
N THR A 174 27.25 -6.82 -0.52
CA THR A 174 27.74 -7.30 0.79
C THR A 174 28.92 -8.28 0.68
N GLY A 175 29.51 -8.43 -0.51
CA GLY A 175 30.72 -9.24 -0.73
C GLY A 175 30.47 -10.71 -1.08
N LEU A 176 29.22 -11.14 -1.26
CA LEU A 176 28.86 -12.53 -1.52
C LEU A 176 28.80 -12.89 -3.02
N SER A 177 29.46 -12.13 -3.90
CA SER A 177 29.48 -12.41 -5.35
C SER A 177 29.98 -13.82 -5.67
N GLU A 178 31.03 -14.29 -4.98
CA GLU A 178 31.57 -15.65 -5.17
C GLU A 178 30.56 -16.74 -4.80
N MET A 179 29.74 -16.51 -3.76
CA MET A 179 28.68 -17.45 -3.37
C MET A 179 27.61 -17.56 -4.46
N LEU A 180 27.28 -16.45 -5.15
CA LEU A 180 26.28 -16.43 -6.22
C LEU A 180 26.70 -17.17 -7.48
N GLU A 181 28.00 -17.43 -7.65
CA GLU A 181 28.60 -18.18 -8.76
C GLU A 181 28.80 -19.67 -8.43
N ASP A 182 28.64 -20.07 -7.15
CA ASP A 182 28.78 -21.46 -6.73
C ASP A 182 27.81 -22.37 -7.53
N PRO A 183 28.27 -23.50 -8.11
CA PRO A 183 27.42 -24.48 -8.77
C PRO A 183 26.21 -24.93 -7.94
N ARG A 184 26.38 -25.05 -6.61
CA ARG A 184 25.32 -25.40 -5.66
C ARG A 184 24.21 -24.34 -5.64
N VAL A 185 24.55 -23.06 -5.83
CA VAL A 185 23.61 -21.94 -5.84
C VAL A 185 23.01 -21.72 -7.23
N THR A 186 23.82 -21.79 -8.29
CA THR A 186 23.36 -21.57 -9.67
C THR A 186 22.47 -22.70 -10.21
N SER A 187 22.51 -23.88 -9.60
CA SER A 187 21.65 -25.02 -9.92
C SER A 187 20.56 -25.30 -8.86
N ILE A 188 20.29 -24.32 -7.99
CA ILE A 188 19.34 -24.48 -6.89
C ILE A 188 17.92 -24.79 -7.41
N GLY A 189 17.29 -25.80 -6.80
CA GLY A 189 15.89 -26.16 -7.03
C GLY A 189 14.94 -25.45 -6.08
N ARG A 190 13.64 -25.76 -6.16
CA ARG A 190 12.68 -25.38 -5.12
C ARG A 190 13.06 -26.04 -3.79
N MET A 191 12.87 -25.32 -2.68
CA MET A 191 13.22 -25.80 -1.35
C MET A 191 12.17 -25.41 -0.31
N THR A 192 11.98 -26.20 0.74
CA THR A 192 11.24 -25.78 1.92
C THR A 192 12.02 -24.75 2.75
N ASP A 193 11.35 -24.12 3.72
CA ASP A 193 12.01 -23.20 4.66
C ASP A 193 13.13 -23.91 5.45
N GLU A 194 12.92 -25.16 5.86
CA GLU A 194 13.88 -25.97 6.59
C GLU A 194 15.07 -26.40 5.71
N GLU A 195 14.81 -26.79 4.47
CA GLU A 195 15.85 -27.15 3.50
C GLU A 195 16.75 -25.95 3.19
N ALA A 196 16.16 -24.78 2.94
CA ALA A 196 16.91 -23.55 2.70
C ALA A 196 17.75 -23.14 3.93
N ALA A 197 17.20 -23.29 5.13
CA ALA A 197 17.92 -23.01 6.37
C ALA A 197 19.13 -23.95 6.55
N GLU A 198 18.98 -25.25 6.32
CA GLU A 198 20.10 -26.19 6.44
C GLU A 198 21.16 -25.94 5.37
N PHE A 199 20.76 -25.79 4.11
CA PHE A 199 21.67 -25.52 3.00
C PHE A 199 22.44 -24.21 3.18
N SER A 200 21.80 -23.17 3.76
CA SER A 200 22.45 -21.90 4.03
C SER A 200 23.61 -21.99 5.03
N LYS A 201 23.61 -22.97 5.95
CA LYS A 201 24.68 -23.15 6.94
C LYS A 201 25.99 -23.58 6.28
N ASP A 202 25.91 -24.46 5.30
CA ASP A 202 27.10 -24.91 4.54
C ASP A 202 27.70 -23.74 3.75
N LEU A 203 26.86 -22.93 3.11
CA LEU A 203 27.31 -21.74 2.39
C LEU A 203 27.85 -20.66 3.33
N ALA A 204 27.24 -20.46 4.50
CA ALA A 204 27.75 -19.54 5.51
C ALA A 204 29.14 -19.96 6.03
N LYS A 205 29.40 -21.27 6.14
CA LYS A 205 30.74 -21.78 6.50
C LYS A 205 31.79 -21.48 5.42
N ASP A 206 31.43 -21.67 4.16
CA ASP A 206 32.36 -21.52 3.04
C ASP A 206 32.59 -20.04 2.67
N TYR A 207 31.52 -19.23 2.64
CA TYR A 207 31.52 -17.87 2.11
C TYR A 207 31.25 -16.79 3.16
N GLY A 208 30.83 -17.15 4.37
CA GLY A 208 30.40 -16.16 5.37
C GLY A 208 31.49 -15.17 5.79
N HIS A 209 32.76 -15.55 5.67
CA HIS A 209 33.90 -14.66 5.93
C HIS A 209 34.04 -13.51 4.92
N LEU A 210 33.41 -13.62 3.74
CA LEU A 210 33.36 -12.58 2.72
C LEU A 210 32.27 -11.53 3.00
N PHE A 211 31.24 -11.89 3.77
CA PHE A 211 30.13 -11.00 4.07
C PHE A 211 30.58 -9.78 4.88
N LYS A 212 30.34 -8.59 4.35
CA LYS A 212 30.64 -7.32 4.99
C LYS A 212 29.57 -6.29 4.65
N CYS A 213 29.23 -5.44 5.62
CA CYS A 213 28.46 -4.23 5.40
C CYS A 213 29.37 -3.05 5.79
N GLU A 214 29.79 -2.27 4.81
CA GLU A 214 30.61 -1.06 4.98
C GLU A 214 29.73 0.18 5.20
N THR A 215 28.48 0.14 4.75
CA THR A 215 27.53 1.26 4.86
C THR A 215 26.26 0.88 5.60
N GLN A 216 25.57 1.88 6.17
CA GLN A 216 24.25 1.67 6.79
C GLN A 216 23.23 1.16 5.76
N SER A 217 23.29 1.61 4.52
CA SER A 217 22.40 1.15 3.45
C SER A 217 22.53 -0.36 3.18
N GLU A 218 23.74 -0.92 3.26
CA GLU A 218 23.96 -2.37 3.12
C GLU A 218 23.36 -3.16 4.28
N VAL A 219 23.47 -2.65 5.52
CA VAL A 219 22.81 -3.27 6.69
C VAL A 219 21.29 -3.26 6.52
N VAL A 220 20.73 -2.14 6.07
CA VAL A 220 19.29 -2.00 5.80
C VAL A 220 18.84 -2.95 4.70
N SER A 221 19.57 -3.03 3.58
CA SER A 221 19.25 -3.97 2.49
C SER A 221 19.30 -5.43 2.94
N ALA A 222 20.32 -5.83 3.71
CA ALA A 222 20.43 -7.19 4.22
C ALA A 222 19.28 -7.53 5.18
N ALA A 223 18.93 -6.61 6.10
CA ALA A 223 17.80 -6.78 7.00
C ALA A 223 16.45 -6.84 6.24
N LEU A 224 16.28 -6.00 5.22
CA LEU A 224 15.08 -5.96 4.40
C LEU A 224 14.85 -7.29 3.67
N ASP A 225 15.92 -7.97 3.24
CA ASP A 225 15.81 -9.29 2.61
C ASP A 225 15.43 -10.38 3.61
N ILE A 226 15.85 -10.27 4.88
CA ILE A 226 15.38 -11.16 5.97
C ILE A 226 13.87 -10.97 6.21
N TYR A 227 13.41 -9.71 6.21
CA TYR A 227 11.99 -9.38 6.26
C TYR A 227 11.23 -10.01 5.08
N TYR A 228 11.69 -9.76 3.85
CA TYR A 228 11.02 -10.24 2.64
C TYR A 228 10.98 -11.77 2.57
N LYS A 229 12.06 -12.47 2.96
CA LYS A 229 12.04 -13.93 3.05
C LYS A 229 10.88 -14.43 3.91
N ARG A 230 10.67 -13.81 5.08
CA ARG A 230 9.58 -14.21 5.97
C ARG A 230 8.21 -13.84 5.43
N TYR A 231 8.08 -12.63 4.90
CA TYR A 231 6.83 -12.12 4.35
C TYR A 231 6.39 -12.98 3.14
N HIS A 232 7.29 -13.21 2.19
CA HIS A 232 7.03 -13.99 0.98
C HIS A 232 6.81 -15.47 1.26
N SER A 233 7.49 -16.07 2.25
CA SER A 233 7.22 -17.48 2.59
C SER A 233 5.81 -17.69 3.14
N ILE A 234 5.27 -16.70 3.87
CA ILE A 234 3.87 -16.72 4.33
C ILE A 234 2.91 -16.47 3.15
N LEU A 235 3.18 -15.48 2.30
CA LEU A 235 2.33 -15.20 1.13
C LEU A 235 2.19 -16.41 0.20
N LYS A 236 3.29 -17.12 -0.11
CA LYS A 236 3.24 -18.34 -0.93
C LYS A 236 2.31 -19.40 -0.35
N ARG A 237 2.30 -19.56 0.98
CA ARG A 237 1.41 -20.51 1.66
C ARG A 237 -0.05 -20.02 1.64
N VAL A 238 -0.29 -18.72 1.75
CA VAL A 238 -1.63 -18.14 1.54
C VAL A 238 -2.12 -18.45 0.12
N GLU A 239 -1.28 -18.26 -0.91
CA GLU A 239 -1.62 -18.57 -2.31
C GLU A 239 -1.94 -20.06 -2.53
N GLN A 240 -1.42 -20.94 -1.68
CA GLN A 240 -1.71 -22.38 -1.68
C GLN A 240 -2.99 -22.76 -0.91
N GLY A 241 -3.73 -21.77 -0.37
CA GLY A 241 -4.97 -21.97 0.37
C GLY A 241 -4.77 -22.22 1.87
N GLU A 242 -3.57 -22.03 2.41
CA GLU A 242 -3.28 -22.26 3.84
C GLU A 242 -3.58 -21.03 4.73
N GLY A 243 -4.13 -19.95 4.17
CA GLY A 243 -4.32 -18.67 4.87
C GLY A 243 -5.12 -18.79 6.18
N GLY A 244 -6.18 -19.59 6.21
CA GLY A 244 -6.98 -19.81 7.43
C GLY A 244 -6.20 -20.53 8.55
N ALA A 245 -5.41 -21.55 8.20
CA ALA A 245 -4.59 -22.29 9.17
C ALA A 245 -3.45 -21.41 9.71
N LEU A 246 -2.80 -20.64 8.83
CA LEU A 246 -1.76 -19.68 9.18
C LEU A 246 -2.27 -18.56 10.10
N SER A 247 -3.46 -18.04 9.83
CA SER A 247 -4.04 -16.97 10.66
C SER A 247 -4.25 -17.43 12.09
N LYS A 248 -4.75 -18.66 12.29
CA LYS A 248 -4.88 -19.27 13.61
C LYS A 248 -3.53 -19.49 14.30
N GLN A 249 -2.49 -19.87 13.54
CA GLN A 249 -1.15 -20.09 14.09
C GLN A 249 -0.46 -18.79 14.50
N LEU A 250 -0.60 -17.72 13.71
CA LEU A 250 0.16 -16.48 13.88
C LEU A 250 -0.58 -15.43 14.73
N ILE A 251 -1.89 -15.30 14.57
CA ILE A 251 -2.70 -14.28 15.26
C ILE A 251 -3.36 -14.86 16.52
N GLY A 252 -3.62 -16.18 16.55
CA GLY A 252 -4.22 -16.86 17.71
C GLY A 252 -5.73 -16.59 17.90
N GLU A 253 -6.33 -15.69 17.14
CA GLU A 253 -7.75 -15.35 17.20
C GLU A 253 -8.56 -16.14 16.15
N SER A 254 -9.60 -16.85 16.60
CA SER A 254 -10.50 -17.57 15.69
C SER A 254 -11.38 -16.58 14.93
N GLY A 255 -11.31 -16.60 13.60
CA GLY A 255 -12.18 -15.81 12.71
C GLY A 255 -11.51 -14.58 12.08
N ARG A 256 -10.29 -14.23 12.49
CA ARG A 256 -9.46 -13.24 11.77
C ARG A 256 -8.61 -13.92 10.69
N ARG A 257 -8.46 -13.27 9.55
CA ARG A 257 -7.51 -13.68 8.50
C ARG A 257 -6.29 -12.77 8.50
N LEU A 258 -5.15 -13.28 8.05
CA LEU A 258 -3.93 -12.49 7.80
C LEU A 258 -4.13 -11.44 6.69
N ILE A 259 -4.99 -11.75 5.73
CA ILE A 259 -5.36 -10.90 4.60
C ILE A 259 -6.89 -10.99 4.48
N GLU A 260 -7.56 -9.86 4.64
CA GLU A 260 -9.01 -9.73 4.45
C GLU A 260 -9.38 -8.32 4.00
N PRO A 261 -10.45 -8.17 3.19
CA PRO A 261 -10.93 -6.85 2.81
C PRO A 261 -11.32 -6.03 4.04
N MET A 262 -11.05 -4.73 3.99
CA MET A 262 -11.57 -3.81 5.01
C MET A 262 -13.10 -3.86 5.03
N PRO A 263 -13.74 -3.63 6.20
CA PRO A 263 -15.19 -3.66 6.32
C PRO A 263 -15.89 -2.79 5.28
N GLY A 264 -16.92 -3.33 4.63
CA GLY A 264 -17.65 -2.65 3.55
C GLY A 264 -16.94 -2.55 2.20
N TYR A 265 -15.68 -2.99 2.02
CA TYR A 265 -14.95 -2.82 0.75
C TYR A 265 -15.59 -3.53 -0.45
N ALA A 266 -16.10 -4.74 -0.26
CA ALA A 266 -16.84 -5.47 -1.29
C ALA A 266 -18.11 -4.72 -1.76
N ILE A 267 -18.81 -4.11 -0.82
CA ILE A 267 -20.01 -3.31 -1.08
C ILE A 267 -19.60 -2.02 -1.79
N PHE A 268 -18.54 -1.35 -1.32
CA PHE A 268 -17.97 -0.15 -1.95
C PHE A 268 -17.64 -0.38 -3.44
N ILE A 269 -16.86 -1.41 -3.76
CA ILE A 269 -16.51 -1.74 -5.16
C ILE A 269 -17.79 -1.98 -5.99
N SER A 270 -18.68 -2.83 -5.49
CA SER A 270 -19.91 -3.20 -6.21
C SER A 270 -20.83 -1.99 -6.44
N LEU A 271 -20.81 -1.03 -5.50
CA LEU A 271 -21.57 0.20 -5.56
C LEU A 271 -21.00 1.17 -6.61
N ILE A 272 -19.72 1.50 -6.54
CA ILE A 272 -19.11 2.50 -7.43
C ILE A 272 -19.01 2.03 -8.89
N LYS A 273 -18.93 0.71 -9.11
CA LYS A 273 -18.94 0.12 -10.45
C LYS A 273 -20.36 -0.09 -11.00
N GLY A 274 -21.39 0.27 -10.22
CA GLY A 274 -22.79 0.24 -10.64
C GLY A 274 -23.39 -1.17 -10.74
N TRP A 275 -22.88 -2.14 -9.97
CA TRP A 275 -23.30 -3.55 -10.09
C TRP A 275 -24.51 -3.91 -9.23
N LEU A 276 -24.79 -3.14 -8.18
CA LEU A 276 -25.81 -3.48 -7.17
C LEU A 276 -27.24 -3.11 -7.58
N GLU A 277 -27.44 -2.10 -8.44
CA GLU A 277 -28.77 -1.62 -8.84
C GLU A 277 -29.71 -1.37 -7.63
N GLU A 278 -30.99 -1.73 -7.73
CA GLU A 278 -31.96 -1.61 -6.62
C GLU A 278 -31.64 -2.48 -5.38
N ASP A 279 -30.87 -3.56 -5.55
CA ASP A 279 -30.51 -4.49 -4.45
C ASP A 279 -29.57 -3.83 -3.41
N ALA A 280 -28.99 -2.66 -3.71
CA ALA A 280 -28.07 -1.96 -2.81
C ALA A 280 -28.69 -1.63 -1.43
N ALA A 281 -30.00 -1.36 -1.38
CA ALA A 281 -30.69 -1.03 -0.14
C ALA A 281 -30.67 -2.20 0.87
N GLU A 282 -30.67 -3.45 0.39
CA GLU A 282 -30.67 -4.63 1.26
C GLU A 282 -29.35 -4.85 2.00
N LEU A 283 -28.27 -4.20 1.55
CA LEU A 283 -26.96 -4.27 2.18
C LEU A 283 -26.80 -3.31 3.37
N TYR A 284 -27.82 -2.50 3.69
CA TYR A 284 -27.79 -1.56 4.82
C TYR A 284 -27.39 -2.24 6.13
N GLN A 285 -27.98 -3.41 6.43
CA GLN A 285 -27.74 -4.10 7.70
C GLN A 285 -26.29 -4.62 7.83
N LEU A 286 -25.63 -4.92 6.71
CA LEU A 286 -24.21 -5.30 6.72
C LEU A 286 -23.34 -4.08 7.02
N LEU A 287 -23.57 -2.97 6.33
CA LEU A 287 -22.79 -1.74 6.52
C LEU A 287 -22.98 -1.12 7.90
N ILE A 288 -24.21 -1.07 8.43
CA ILE A 288 -24.47 -0.45 9.73
C ILE A 288 -23.81 -1.24 10.87
N LYS A 289 -23.78 -2.57 10.77
CA LYS A 289 -23.11 -3.44 11.74
C LYS A 289 -21.61 -3.14 11.79
N ASP A 290 -20.98 -3.00 10.62
CA ASP A 290 -19.56 -2.68 10.53
C ASP A 290 -19.28 -1.25 11.04
N ALA A 291 -20.10 -0.27 10.68
CA ALA A 291 -19.99 1.12 11.15
C ALA A 291 -20.16 1.27 12.67
N GLN A 292 -21.05 0.47 13.27
CA GLN A 292 -21.26 0.44 14.72
C GLN A 292 -20.06 -0.19 15.46
N SER A 293 -19.39 -1.17 14.85
CA SER A 293 -18.20 -1.80 15.44
C SER A 293 -17.04 -0.83 15.61
N THR A 294 -16.95 0.16 14.72
CA THR A 294 -15.93 1.23 14.74
C THR A 294 -16.38 2.46 15.54
N LYS A 295 -17.55 2.39 16.21
CA LYS A 295 -18.16 3.49 16.98
C LYS A 295 -18.39 4.75 16.15
N ALA A 296 -18.75 4.60 14.87
CA ALA A 296 -19.11 5.74 14.03
C ALA A 296 -20.36 6.45 14.59
N GLU A 297 -20.30 7.78 14.70
CA GLU A 297 -21.37 8.60 15.24
C GLU A 297 -22.18 9.28 14.12
N GLY A 298 -23.47 9.53 14.37
CA GLY A 298 -24.34 10.23 13.42
C GLY A 298 -24.69 9.42 12.17
N LEU A 299 -24.76 8.09 12.31
CA LEU A 299 -25.23 7.19 11.26
C LEU A 299 -26.74 7.40 11.03
N PRO A 300 -27.24 7.30 9.77
CA PRO A 300 -28.66 7.43 9.47
C PRO A 300 -29.47 6.29 10.08
N ASP A 301 -30.78 6.50 10.24
CA ASP A 301 -31.69 5.40 10.55
C ASP A 301 -31.88 4.46 9.34
N GLU A 302 -32.53 3.32 9.54
CA GLU A 302 -32.69 2.33 8.47
C GLU A 302 -33.46 2.85 7.24
N PRO A 303 -34.63 3.51 7.40
CA PRO A 303 -35.34 4.10 6.25
C PRO A 303 -34.51 5.11 5.46
N GLU A 304 -33.75 5.97 6.15
CA GLU A 304 -32.86 6.94 5.51
C GLU A 304 -31.65 6.27 4.84
N GLY A 305 -30.97 5.37 5.55
CA GLY A 305 -29.77 4.68 5.06
C GLY A 305 -30.07 3.83 3.82
N ARG A 306 -31.18 3.09 3.81
CA ARG A 306 -31.64 2.33 2.64
C ARG A 306 -31.92 3.24 1.44
N ARG A 307 -32.57 4.39 1.67
CA ARG A 307 -32.87 5.39 0.62
C ARG A 307 -31.59 5.97 0.02
N ARG A 308 -30.62 6.33 0.88
CA ARG A 308 -29.31 6.83 0.45
C ARG A 308 -28.58 5.80 -0.41
N LEU A 309 -28.50 4.54 0.04
CA LEU A 309 -27.86 3.45 -0.71
C LEU A 309 -28.49 3.25 -2.10
N ALA A 310 -29.83 3.25 -2.19
CA ALA A 310 -30.53 3.13 -3.48
C ALA A 310 -30.23 4.32 -4.41
N SER A 311 -30.15 5.53 -3.86
CA SER A 311 -29.80 6.75 -4.61
C SER A 311 -28.38 6.68 -5.15
N ILE A 312 -27.40 6.31 -4.32
CA ILE A 312 -26.00 6.12 -4.75
C ILE A 312 -25.91 5.04 -5.84
N ALA A 313 -26.57 3.90 -5.65
CA ALA A 313 -26.52 2.80 -6.61
C ALA A 313 -27.10 3.19 -7.97
N THR A 314 -28.22 3.91 -7.99
CA THR A 314 -28.82 4.46 -9.22
C THR A 314 -27.84 5.39 -9.94
N ARG A 315 -27.13 6.23 -9.18
CA ARG A 315 -26.16 7.17 -9.73
C ARG A 315 -24.97 6.46 -10.39
N PHE A 316 -24.35 5.49 -9.71
CA PHE A 316 -23.23 4.75 -10.27
C PHE A 316 -23.62 3.71 -11.32
N ARG A 317 -24.88 3.27 -11.36
CA ARG A 317 -25.41 2.49 -12.51
C ARG A 317 -25.34 3.31 -13.79
N ASN A 318 -25.70 4.59 -13.74
CA ASN A 318 -25.70 5.48 -14.90
C ASN A 318 -24.29 5.99 -15.24
N HIS A 319 -23.48 6.25 -14.21
CA HIS A 319 -22.13 6.78 -14.35
C HIS A 319 -21.17 6.06 -13.38
N PRO A 320 -20.70 4.84 -13.73
CA PRO A 320 -19.74 4.13 -12.91
C PRO A 320 -18.46 4.95 -12.73
N ALA A 321 -17.92 4.98 -11.52
CA ALA A 321 -16.62 5.60 -11.28
C ALA A 321 -15.48 4.66 -11.70
N LYS A 322 -14.37 5.26 -12.13
CA LYS A 322 -13.10 4.55 -12.23
C LYS A 322 -12.51 4.31 -10.85
N ILE A 323 -11.72 3.26 -10.70
CA ILE A 323 -11.00 3.00 -9.44
C ILE A 323 -9.56 2.57 -9.72
N ALA A 324 -8.63 3.15 -8.96
CA ALA A 324 -7.27 2.67 -8.89
C ALA A 324 -6.92 2.12 -7.50
N LEU A 325 -6.14 1.04 -7.48
CA LEU A 325 -5.40 0.59 -6.30
C LEU A 325 -3.98 1.18 -6.37
N VAL A 326 -3.51 1.76 -5.26
CA VAL A 326 -2.20 2.41 -5.19
C VAL A 326 -1.46 2.01 -3.92
N THR A 327 -0.33 1.33 -4.01
CA THR A 327 0.42 0.86 -2.83
C THR A 327 1.94 1.07 -2.93
N ALA A 328 2.60 1.15 -1.77
CA ALA A 328 4.05 1.10 -1.64
C ALA A 328 4.59 -0.35 -1.50
N SER A 329 3.74 -1.37 -1.56
CA SER A 329 4.14 -2.77 -1.69
C SER A 329 4.65 -3.06 -3.12
N ILE A 330 5.53 -4.04 -3.27
CA ILE A 330 6.01 -4.46 -4.59
C ILE A 330 4.96 -5.28 -5.35
N ALA A 331 5.16 -5.49 -6.65
CA ALA A 331 4.20 -6.18 -7.51
C ALA A 331 3.79 -7.58 -6.97
N TYR A 332 4.76 -8.44 -6.62
CA TYR A 332 4.48 -9.78 -6.11
C TYR A 332 3.51 -9.77 -4.92
N GLU A 333 3.79 -8.93 -3.92
CA GLU A 333 2.99 -8.80 -2.70
C GLU A 333 1.58 -8.31 -3.03
N THR A 334 1.51 -7.24 -3.82
CA THR A 334 0.24 -6.62 -4.21
C THR A 334 -0.65 -7.64 -4.93
N HIS A 335 -0.11 -8.40 -5.88
CA HIS A 335 -0.86 -9.41 -6.61
C HIS A 335 -1.32 -10.57 -5.72
N ALA A 336 -0.45 -11.08 -4.83
CA ALA A 336 -0.80 -12.17 -3.91
C ALA A 336 -1.90 -11.74 -2.93
N VAL A 337 -1.75 -10.57 -2.32
CA VAL A 337 -2.70 -9.99 -1.36
C VAL A 337 -4.04 -9.72 -2.02
N VAL A 338 -4.08 -8.98 -3.14
CA VAL A 338 -5.34 -8.61 -3.80
C VAL A 338 -6.09 -9.83 -4.32
N LYS A 339 -5.37 -10.86 -4.79
CA LYS A 339 -6.00 -12.12 -5.19
C LYS A 339 -6.74 -12.77 -4.02
N GLU A 340 -6.12 -12.81 -2.83
CA GLU A 340 -6.77 -13.35 -1.64
C GLU A 340 -7.92 -12.46 -1.16
N VAL A 341 -7.76 -11.14 -1.17
CA VAL A 341 -8.84 -10.19 -0.87
C VAL A 341 -10.06 -10.47 -1.74
N PHE A 342 -9.89 -10.65 -3.05
CA PHE A 342 -10.98 -10.96 -3.96
C PHE A 342 -11.56 -12.37 -3.73
N ASN A 343 -10.77 -13.35 -3.30
CA ASN A 343 -11.29 -14.65 -2.86
C ASN A 343 -12.27 -14.47 -1.69
N VAL A 344 -11.87 -13.73 -0.66
CA VAL A 344 -12.68 -13.45 0.53
C VAL A 344 -13.92 -12.62 0.17
N MET A 345 -13.79 -11.60 -0.68
CA MET A 345 -14.93 -10.81 -1.15
C MET A 345 -15.96 -11.68 -1.86
N ARG A 346 -15.55 -12.62 -2.72
CA ARG A 346 -16.48 -13.55 -3.38
C ARG A 346 -17.17 -14.47 -2.37
N GLU A 347 -16.51 -14.86 -1.29
CA GLU A 347 -17.16 -15.58 -0.18
C GLU A 347 -18.22 -14.70 0.52
N GLN A 348 -17.89 -13.45 0.84
CA GLN A 348 -18.83 -12.50 1.44
C GLN A 348 -20.07 -12.28 0.55
N VAL A 349 -19.88 -12.09 -0.76
CA VAL A 349 -20.97 -11.86 -1.72
C VAL A 349 -21.93 -13.05 -1.78
N ARG A 350 -21.45 -14.29 -1.58
CA ARG A 350 -22.34 -15.47 -1.55
C ARG A 350 -23.38 -15.39 -0.45
N ASP A 351 -23.07 -14.71 0.65
CA ASP A 351 -23.94 -14.61 1.82
C ASP A 351 -24.74 -13.30 1.87
N TRP A 352 -24.61 -12.44 0.86
CA TRP A 352 -25.36 -11.18 0.81
C TRP A 352 -26.87 -11.40 0.71
N PRO A 353 -27.67 -10.56 1.40
CA PRO A 353 -29.14 -10.62 1.39
C PRO A 353 -29.74 -10.02 0.11
N ILE A 354 -29.16 -10.33 -1.06
CA ILE A 354 -29.63 -9.86 -2.38
C ILE A 354 -30.00 -11.05 -3.27
N SER A 355 -30.59 -10.76 -4.43
CA SER A 355 -31.02 -11.79 -5.37
C SER A 355 -29.87 -12.75 -5.76
N LYS A 356 -30.19 -14.04 -5.95
CA LYS A 356 -29.19 -15.06 -6.29
C LYS A 356 -28.49 -14.74 -7.61
N ASP A 357 -29.24 -14.24 -8.59
CA ASP A 357 -28.71 -13.89 -9.91
C ASP A 357 -27.72 -12.73 -9.81
N ARG A 358 -28.04 -11.71 -9.01
CA ARG A 358 -27.15 -10.58 -8.72
C ARG A 358 -25.86 -11.02 -8.02
N ARG A 359 -25.96 -11.91 -7.01
CA ARG A 359 -24.76 -12.49 -6.35
C ARG A 359 -23.85 -13.20 -7.35
N ASN A 360 -24.41 -14.05 -8.20
CA ASN A 360 -23.64 -14.78 -9.20
C ASN A 360 -22.95 -13.84 -10.20
N GLU A 361 -23.65 -12.78 -10.64
CA GLU A 361 -23.08 -11.78 -11.53
C GLU A 361 -21.89 -11.04 -10.89
N ILE A 362 -22.04 -10.58 -9.65
CA ILE A 362 -20.99 -9.87 -8.93
C ILE A 362 -19.79 -10.78 -8.69
N ILE A 363 -20.02 -12.03 -8.28
CA ILE A 363 -18.95 -13.03 -8.10
C ILE A 363 -18.17 -13.24 -9.40
N SER A 364 -18.87 -13.36 -10.54
CA SER A 364 -18.24 -13.51 -11.86
C SER A 364 -17.40 -12.29 -12.23
N ARG A 365 -17.92 -11.07 -12.01
CA ARG A 365 -17.16 -9.81 -12.22
C ARG A 365 -15.91 -9.70 -11.34
N MET A 366 -15.92 -10.34 -10.16
CA MET A 366 -14.80 -10.39 -9.21
C MET A 366 -13.83 -11.56 -9.47
N GLU A 367 -13.99 -12.36 -10.53
CA GLU A 367 -13.04 -13.45 -10.83
C GLU A 367 -11.65 -12.93 -11.21
N ASN A 368 -11.58 -11.81 -11.94
CA ASN A 368 -10.35 -11.17 -12.33
C ASN A 368 -10.27 -9.76 -11.76
N TYR A 369 -9.55 -9.59 -10.66
CA TYR A 369 -9.39 -8.29 -9.99
C TYR A 369 -8.77 -7.23 -10.91
N LEU A 370 -7.92 -7.60 -11.88
CA LEU A 370 -7.33 -6.66 -12.82
C LEU A 370 -8.34 -6.04 -13.79
N GLN A 371 -9.52 -6.65 -13.97
CA GLN A 371 -10.61 -6.06 -14.75
C GLN A 371 -11.50 -5.13 -13.92
N VAL A 372 -11.40 -5.20 -12.59
CA VAL A 372 -12.15 -4.34 -11.68
C VAL A 372 -11.48 -2.98 -11.53
N TYR A 373 -10.16 -2.98 -11.45
CA TYR A 373 -9.35 -1.77 -11.33
C TYR A 373 -9.04 -1.15 -12.70
N ASP A 374 -9.30 0.15 -12.84
CA ASP A 374 -8.96 0.98 -13.99
C ASP A 374 -7.50 1.51 -13.89
N GLY A 375 -6.90 1.43 -12.71
CA GLY A 375 -5.47 1.63 -12.46
C GLY A 375 -4.97 0.68 -11.37
N PHE A 376 -3.77 0.14 -11.53
CA PHE A 376 -3.20 -0.80 -10.57
C PHE A 376 -1.72 -0.47 -10.42
N VAL A 377 -1.40 0.32 -9.39
CA VAL A 377 -0.07 0.90 -9.19
C VAL A 377 0.54 0.38 -7.91
N ASN A 378 1.76 -0.10 -8.01
CA ASN A 378 2.54 -0.62 -6.89
C ASN A 378 3.96 -0.04 -6.92
N ALA A 379 4.78 -0.37 -5.93
CA ALA A 379 6.13 0.19 -5.82
C ALA A 379 7.05 -0.16 -7.01
N THR A 380 6.78 -1.26 -7.73
CA THR A 380 7.54 -1.66 -8.92
C THR A 380 7.30 -0.72 -10.11
N ASP A 381 6.21 0.05 -10.11
CA ASP A 381 5.95 1.09 -11.12
C ASP A 381 6.75 2.37 -10.89
N SER A 382 7.53 2.44 -9.80
CA SER A 382 8.35 3.59 -9.43
C SER A 382 9.70 3.13 -8.86
N SER A 383 10.35 4.01 -8.09
CA SER A 383 11.57 3.70 -7.34
C SER A 383 11.36 4.02 -5.87
N GLU A 384 12.15 3.39 -4.99
CA GLU A 384 12.05 3.58 -3.55
C GLU A 384 12.07 5.06 -3.13
N ALA A 385 12.93 5.87 -3.78
CA ALA A 385 13.02 7.32 -3.54
C ALA A 385 11.79 8.13 -3.98
N ARG A 386 10.83 7.51 -4.67
CA ARG A 386 9.64 8.15 -5.25
C ARG A 386 8.33 7.52 -4.76
N LEU A 387 8.39 6.64 -3.77
CA LEU A 387 7.20 6.11 -3.09
C LEU A 387 6.57 7.17 -2.18
N LYS A 388 5.46 6.84 -1.50
CA LYS A 388 4.80 7.74 -0.53
C LYS A 388 5.84 8.25 0.49
N PRO A 389 5.90 9.57 0.79
CA PRO A 389 4.89 10.60 0.49
C PRO A 389 5.01 11.32 -0.87
N HIS A 390 5.92 10.92 -1.77
CA HIS A 390 6.03 11.53 -3.10
C HIS A 390 4.78 11.20 -3.94
N ARG A 391 4.37 12.14 -4.80
CA ARG A 391 3.12 12.07 -5.61
C ARG A 391 3.07 10.97 -6.68
N ASP A 392 4.19 10.31 -6.94
CA ASP A 392 4.45 9.64 -8.21
C ASP A 392 3.50 8.47 -8.44
N LEU A 393 3.25 7.63 -7.42
CA LEU A 393 2.32 6.49 -7.53
C LEU A 393 0.88 6.94 -7.87
N TYR A 394 0.37 7.96 -7.18
CA TYR A 394 -0.97 8.50 -7.48
C TYR A 394 -1.01 9.23 -8.83
N SER A 395 0.07 9.87 -9.25
CA SER A 395 0.17 10.49 -10.57
C SER A 395 0.11 9.43 -11.68
N ILE A 396 0.79 8.29 -11.49
CA ILE A 396 0.71 7.13 -12.39
C ILE A 396 -0.71 6.56 -12.38
N ALA A 397 -1.37 6.46 -11.23
CA ALA A 397 -2.73 5.94 -11.13
C ALA A 397 -3.75 6.80 -11.89
N LEU A 398 -3.68 8.13 -11.74
CA LEU A 398 -4.50 9.08 -12.50
C LEU A 398 -4.26 8.95 -14.01
N TYR A 399 -3.02 8.71 -14.42
CA TYR A 399 -2.66 8.47 -15.81
C TYR A 399 -3.20 7.14 -16.35
N GLN A 400 -3.03 6.03 -15.62
CA GLN A 400 -3.54 4.70 -16.02
C GLN A 400 -5.07 4.71 -16.17
N MET A 401 -5.77 5.36 -15.22
CA MET A 401 -7.21 5.57 -15.31
C MET A 401 -7.62 6.54 -16.42
N SER A 402 -6.67 7.20 -17.11
CA SER A 402 -6.93 8.22 -18.14
C SER A 402 -7.85 9.35 -17.64
N ILE A 403 -7.59 9.85 -16.43
CA ILE A 403 -8.32 11.00 -15.88
C ILE A 403 -7.73 12.30 -16.44
N PRO A 404 -8.53 13.16 -17.07
CA PRO A 404 -8.04 14.45 -17.51
C PRO A 404 -7.75 15.36 -16.30
N LYS A 405 -6.68 16.16 -16.37
CA LYS A 405 -6.23 17.00 -15.24
C LYS A 405 -7.31 17.93 -14.66
N HIS A 406 -8.25 18.41 -15.48
CA HIS A 406 -9.33 19.28 -15.02
C HIS A 406 -10.36 18.56 -14.12
N GLU A 407 -10.38 17.22 -14.14
CA GLU A 407 -11.23 16.38 -13.28
C GLU A 407 -10.52 15.89 -12.01
N TYR A 408 -9.24 16.23 -11.78
CA TYR A 408 -8.52 15.77 -10.57
C TYR A 408 -9.20 16.25 -9.27
N SER A 409 -9.86 17.41 -9.32
CA SER A 409 -10.66 17.92 -8.21
C SER A 409 -11.95 17.12 -7.93
N MET A 410 -12.35 16.27 -8.87
CA MET A 410 -13.49 15.34 -8.78
C MET A 410 -13.05 13.91 -8.48
N CYS A 411 -11.75 13.67 -8.29
CA CYS A 411 -11.23 12.39 -7.80
C CYS A 411 -11.29 12.36 -6.27
N VAL A 412 -11.65 11.22 -5.72
CA VAL A 412 -11.61 10.96 -4.27
C VAL A 412 -10.43 10.05 -3.97
N GLY A 413 -9.48 10.57 -3.20
CA GLY A 413 -8.38 9.79 -2.66
C GLY A 413 -8.76 9.19 -1.32
N VAL A 414 -8.51 7.90 -1.12
CA VAL A 414 -8.82 7.20 0.14
C VAL A 414 -7.54 6.56 0.66
N GLU A 415 -7.12 6.95 1.85
CA GLU A 415 -5.84 6.61 2.45
C GLU A 415 -6.00 6.49 3.97
N ASP A 416 -5.23 5.62 4.63
CA ASP A 416 -5.20 5.54 6.08
C ASP A 416 -3.91 6.12 6.66
N THR A 417 -2.97 6.58 5.84
CA THR A 417 -1.65 7.06 6.30
C THR A 417 -1.42 8.54 6.01
N GLU A 418 -0.66 9.23 6.86
CA GLU A 418 -0.22 10.62 6.61
C GLU A 418 0.62 10.75 5.33
N PRO A 419 1.64 9.90 5.08
CA PRO A 419 2.40 9.96 3.84
C PRO A 419 1.54 9.78 2.59
N GLY A 420 0.56 8.89 2.66
CA GLY A 420 -0.42 8.66 1.60
C GLY A 420 -1.30 9.86 1.30
N ILE A 421 -1.86 10.49 2.34
CA ILE A 421 -2.66 11.72 2.21
C ILE A 421 -1.85 12.86 1.58
N ILE A 422 -0.57 13.00 1.96
CA ILE A 422 0.33 13.98 1.34
C ILE A 422 0.52 13.65 -0.15
N SER A 423 0.79 12.39 -0.47
CA SER A 423 1.02 11.92 -1.84
C SER A 423 -0.19 12.16 -2.75
N LEU A 424 -1.40 11.88 -2.26
CA LEU A 424 -2.68 12.17 -2.95
C LEU A 424 -2.79 13.65 -3.35
N ARG A 425 -2.63 14.55 -2.38
CA ARG A 425 -2.77 15.99 -2.63
C ARG A 425 -1.64 16.54 -3.49
N ALA A 426 -0.42 16.03 -3.34
CA ALA A 426 0.70 16.39 -4.19
C ALA A 426 0.52 15.88 -5.64
N ALA A 427 -0.30 14.86 -5.87
CA ALA A 427 -0.67 14.38 -7.20
C ALA A 427 -1.82 15.18 -7.86
N GLY A 428 -2.46 16.09 -7.12
CA GLY A 428 -3.56 16.91 -7.61
C GLY A 428 -4.94 16.55 -7.06
N ILE A 429 -5.05 15.49 -6.25
CA ILE A 429 -6.32 15.01 -5.70
C ILE A 429 -6.67 15.83 -4.46
N GLY A 430 -7.47 16.88 -4.65
CA GLY A 430 -7.89 17.78 -3.58
C GLY A 430 -8.90 17.17 -2.59
N PHE A 431 -9.62 16.12 -2.98
CA PHE A 431 -10.57 15.42 -2.11
C PHE A 431 -9.91 14.20 -1.46
N ALA A 432 -8.95 14.45 -0.55
CA ALA A 432 -8.22 13.40 0.17
C ALA A 432 -8.96 13.04 1.47
N VAL A 433 -9.37 11.77 1.60
CA VAL A 433 -10.11 11.22 2.72
C VAL A 433 -9.19 10.30 3.51
N ALA A 434 -8.93 10.68 4.76
CA ALA A 434 -8.23 9.82 5.70
C ALA A 434 -9.21 8.83 6.35
N LEU A 435 -8.86 7.54 6.38
CA LEU A 435 -9.55 6.47 7.09
C LEU A 435 -8.66 5.89 8.21
N PRO A 436 -8.40 6.62 9.31
CA PRO A 436 -7.47 6.15 10.33
C PRO A 436 -7.97 4.85 10.97
N ASN A 437 -7.08 3.87 11.12
CA ASN A 437 -7.35 2.61 11.80
C ASN A 437 -6.69 2.57 13.19
N HIS A 438 -6.72 1.42 13.86
CA HIS A 438 -6.13 1.28 15.20
C HIS A 438 -4.65 1.70 15.24
N ASP A 439 -3.93 1.40 14.16
CA ASP A 439 -2.49 1.51 14.02
C ASP A 439 -2.05 2.89 13.49
N THR A 440 -2.93 3.55 12.72
CA THR A 440 -2.63 4.87 12.11
C THR A 440 -3.32 6.06 12.78
N ARG A 441 -4.27 5.85 13.71
CA ARG A 441 -5.03 6.92 14.42
C ARG A 441 -4.22 8.03 15.10
N ARG A 442 -2.92 7.83 15.34
CA ARG A 442 -2.02 8.81 15.98
C ARG A 442 -1.25 9.67 14.97
N GLN A 443 -1.33 9.38 13.67
CA GLN A 443 -0.66 10.13 12.62
C GLN A 443 -1.31 11.50 12.38
N ASN A 444 -0.60 12.40 11.71
CA ASN A 444 -1.07 13.75 11.46
C ASN A 444 -1.81 13.86 10.11
N TYR A 445 -3.13 13.80 10.16
CA TYR A 445 -3.99 13.95 8.98
C TYR A 445 -4.33 15.40 8.63
N TYR A 446 -3.52 16.38 9.06
CA TYR A 446 -3.76 17.79 8.75
C TYR A 446 -3.92 18.03 7.24
N ALA A 447 -3.21 17.29 6.40
CA ALA A 447 -3.31 17.42 4.95
C ALA A 447 -4.67 16.93 4.39
N ALA A 448 -5.44 16.10 5.11
CA ALA A 448 -6.70 15.55 4.61
C ALA A 448 -7.80 16.63 4.51
N SER A 449 -8.73 16.41 3.58
CA SER A 449 -9.96 17.20 3.44
C SER A 449 -11.04 16.68 4.39
N HIS A 450 -11.08 15.37 4.60
CA HIS A 450 -11.98 14.70 5.55
C HIS A 450 -11.24 13.59 6.30
N ILE A 451 -11.61 13.38 7.56
CA ILE A 451 -11.11 12.28 8.41
C ILE A 451 -12.32 11.48 8.86
N ILE A 452 -12.40 10.20 8.45
CA ILE A 452 -13.53 9.32 8.69
C ILE A 452 -13.07 8.13 9.53
N LYS A 453 -13.45 8.12 10.81
CA LYS A 453 -12.96 7.12 11.78
C LYS A 453 -13.69 5.79 11.68
N GLY A 454 -14.91 5.80 11.13
CA GLY A 454 -15.74 4.62 10.94
C GLY A 454 -15.45 3.83 9.67
N GLY A 455 -14.40 4.19 8.93
CA GLY A 455 -14.00 3.53 7.69
C GLY A 455 -14.99 3.74 6.54
N LEU A 456 -14.92 2.85 5.54
CA LEU A 456 -15.80 2.87 4.37
C LEU A 456 -17.30 2.80 4.72
N PRO A 457 -17.76 2.04 5.72
CA PRO A 457 -19.17 2.02 6.08
C PRO A 457 -19.71 3.39 6.50
N GLU A 458 -18.95 4.16 7.29
CA GLU A 458 -19.32 5.54 7.64
C GLU A 458 -19.31 6.43 6.39
N MET A 459 -18.27 6.32 5.56
CA MET A 459 -18.16 7.09 4.31
C MET A 459 -19.35 6.86 3.37
N ILE A 460 -19.84 5.62 3.27
CA ILE A 460 -21.00 5.26 2.46
C ILE A 460 -22.29 5.77 3.10
N LEU A 461 -22.58 5.40 4.35
CA LEU A 461 -23.89 5.62 4.97
C LEU A 461 -24.11 7.07 5.40
N LYS A 462 -23.13 7.65 6.11
CA LYS A 462 -23.25 8.99 6.69
C LYS A 462 -22.90 10.07 5.70
N HIS A 463 -21.82 9.87 4.95
CA HIS A 463 -21.31 10.88 4.02
C HIS A 463 -21.86 10.75 2.60
N ASN A 464 -22.65 9.71 2.28
CA ASN A 464 -23.20 9.50 0.94
C ASN A 464 -22.10 9.46 -0.14
N LEU A 465 -20.92 8.91 0.20
CA LEU A 465 -19.68 8.99 -0.59
C LEU A 465 -19.29 10.44 -0.98
N PHE A 466 -19.70 11.41 -0.16
CA PHE A 466 -19.55 12.85 -0.36
C PHE A 466 -20.29 13.43 -1.57
N LEU A 467 -21.28 12.72 -2.09
CA LEU A 467 -22.18 13.21 -3.13
C LEU A 467 -23.36 13.95 -2.50
N ALA A 468 -23.91 14.93 -3.22
CA ALA A 468 -25.14 15.60 -2.81
C ALA A 468 -26.31 14.62 -2.71
N ASP A 469 -27.17 14.80 -1.70
CA ASP A 469 -28.46 14.11 -1.62
C ASP A 469 -29.35 14.51 -2.80
N ILE A 470 -30.18 13.57 -3.25
CA ILE A 470 -31.19 13.80 -4.31
C ILE A 470 -32.53 14.13 -3.66
#